data_AF-A0A2J9KSJ6-F1
#
_entry.id   AF-A0A2J9KSJ6-F1
#
_cell.length_a   1.000
_cell.length_b   1.000
_cell.length_c   1.000
_cell.angle_alpha   90.00
_cell.angle_beta   90.00
_cell.angle_gamma   90.00
#
_symmetry.space_group_name_H-M   'P 1'
#
loop_
_entity.id
_entity.type
_entity.pdbx_description
1 polymer ?
#
loop_
_entity_poly.entity_id
_entity_poly.type
_entity_poly.pdbx_seq_one_letter_code
_entity_poly.pdbx_strand_id
1 'polypeptide(L)'
;MKTTHSDEELAKLYEQGPDLPHQINPTDLLAIMEAKNAQAKADLMMRQAVANARENGVTWQQVGDILGVTRQAAHSKYAHAI
;
A
#
# COMPACT_ATOMS: atom_id res chain seq x y z
N MET A 1 -15.79 42.20 -1.86
CA MET A 1 -16.73 42.89 -2.77
C MET A 1 -17.02 41.93 -3.90
N LYS A 2 -18.28 41.56 -4.11
CA LYS A 2 -18.69 40.38 -4.89
C LYS A 2 -18.59 40.66 -6.40
N THR A 3 -17.80 39.87 -7.12
CA THR A 3 -17.88 39.77 -8.58
C THR A 3 -19.11 38.93 -8.94
N THR A 4 -20.20 39.61 -9.29
CA THR A 4 -21.37 38.98 -9.92
C THR A 4 -20.96 38.62 -11.35
N HIS A 5 -20.52 37.38 -11.58
CA HIS A 5 -20.42 36.85 -12.94
C HIS A 5 -21.84 36.81 -13.50
N SER A 6 -22.01 37.23 -14.76
CA SER A 6 -23.34 37.17 -15.37
C SER A 6 -23.79 35.71 -15.45
N ASP A 7 -25.10 35.46 -15.39
CA ASP A 7 -25.66 34.11 -15.49
C ASP A 7 -25.20 33.37 -16.78
N GLU A 8 -24.83 34.12 -17.82
CA GLU A 8 -24.27 33.61 -19.08
C GLU A 8 -22.82 33.12 -18.93
N GLU A 9 -21.99 33.82 -18.14
CA GLU A 9 -20.63 33.37 -17.83
C GLU A 9 -20.64 32.11 -16.96
N LEU A 10 -21.58 32.05 -16.01
CA LEU A 10 -21.80 30.85 -15.20
C LEU A 10 -22.23 29.66 -16.09
N ALA A 11 -23.16 29.89 -17.02
CA ALA A 11 -23.62 28.86 -17.95
C ALA A 11 -22.49 28.34 -18.85
N LYS A 12 -21.61 29.22 -19.35
CA LYS A 12 -20.45 28.82 -20.17
C LYS A 12 -19.43 27.99 -19.38
N LEU A 13 -19.24 28.27 -18.09
CA LEU A 13 -18.40 27.45 -17.20
C LEU A 13 -19.01 26.06 -16.94
N TYR A 14 -20.35 25.95 -16.88
CA TYR A 14 -21.03 24.66 -16.80
C TYR A 14 -21.04 23.90 -18.12
N GLU A 15 -21.19 24.59 -19.26
CA GLU A 15 -21.14 24.00 -20.61
C GLU A 15 -19.76 23.46 -20.96
N GLN A 16 -18.69 24.11 -20.49
CA GLN A 16 -17.32 23.62 -20.64
C GLN A 16 -17.05 22.37 -19.80
N GLY A 17 -17.93 22.03 -18.86
CA GLY A 17 -17.73 20.98 -17.87
C GLY A 17 -16.50 21.26 -17.01
N PRO A 18 -16.46 20.79 -15.76
CA PRO A 18 -15.17 20.64 -15.12
C PRO A 18 -14.29 19.76 -16.03
N ASP A 19 -13.04 20.16 -16.30
CA ASP A 19 -12.00 19.23 -16.69
C ASP A 19 -11.83 18.28 -15.50
N LEU A 20 -12.70 17.26 -15.46
CA LEU A 20 -12.80 16.33 -14.36
C LEU A 20 -11.50 15.53 -14.38
N PRO A 21 -10.61 15.71 -13.39
CA PRO A 21 -9.37 14.95 -13.35
C PRO A 21 -9.71 13.46 -13.46
N HIS A 22 -9.03 12.78 -14.39
CA HIS A 22 -9.18 11.37 -14.77
C HIS A 22 -10.10 10.58 -13.86
N GLN A 23 -11.33 10.35 -14.34
CA GLN A 23 -12.34 9.53 -13.70
C GLN A 23 -11.68 8.25 -13.18
N ILE A 24 -11.42 8.18 -11.87
CA ILE A 24 -10.69 7.05 -11.28
C ILE A 24 -11.48 5.80 -11.63
N ASN A 25 -10.91 4.93 -12.44
CA ASN A 25 -11.57 3.71 -12.84
C ASN A 25 -11.76 2.88 -11.57
N PRO A 26 -13.01 2.55 -11.16
CA PRO A 26 -13.24 1.74 -9.96
C PRO A 26 -12.50 0.40 -9.98
N THR A 27 -12.18 -0.12 -11.17
CA THR A 27 -11.35 -1.32 -11.36
C THR A 27 -9.91 -1.12 -10.90
N ASP A 28 -9.31 0.06 -11.09
CA ASP A 28 -7.92 0.33 -10.66
C ASP A 28 -7.81 0.37 -9.13
N LEU A 29 -8.80 0.99 -8.46
CA LEU A 29 -8.87 1.00 -7.00
C LEU A 29 -9.08 -0.39 -6.43
N LEU A 30 -9.93 -1.20 -7.07
CA LEU A 30 -10.14 -2.59 -6.69
C LEU A 30 -8.84 -3.40 -6.82
N ALA A 31 -8.13 -3.27 -7.94
CA ALA A 31 -6.85 -3.95 -8.15
C ALA A 31 -5.79 -3.55 -7.11
N ILE A 32 -5.71 -2.26 -6.74
CA ILE A 32 -4.81 -1.79 -5.67
C ILE A 32 -5.21 -2.40 -4.32
N MET A 33 -6.51 -2.46 -4.01
CA MET A 33 -7.00 -3.06 -2.78
C MET A 33 -6.68 -4.56 -2.71
N GLU A 34 -6.87 -5.28 -3.81
CA GLU A 34 -6.53 -6.71 -3.91
C GLU A 34 -5.03 -6.95 -3.73
N ALA A 35 -4.19 -6.16 -4.40
CA ALA A 35 -2.73 -6.24 -4.25
C ALA A 35 -2.31 -5.97 -2.79
N LYS A 36 -2.91 -4.96 -2.14
CA LYS A 36 -2.65 -4.65 -0.74
C LYS A 36 -3.05 -5.80 0.19
N ASN A 37 -4.20 -6.43 -0.06
CA ASN A 37 -4.65 -7.58 0.72
C ASN A 37 -3.72 -8.79 0.53
N ALA A 38 -3.28 -9.04 -0.71
CA ALA A 38 -2.30 -10.08 -1.01
C ALA A 38 -0.97 -9.84 -0.29
N GLN A 39 -0.47 -8.59 -0.29
CA GLN A 39 0.73 -8.21 0.44
C GLN A 39 0.58 -8.43 1.94
N ALA A 40 -0.53 -8.01 2.55
CA ALA A 40 -0.79 -8.21 3.97
C ALA A 40 -0.82 -9.70 4.36
N LYS A 41 -1.42 -10.54 3.51
CA LYS A 41 -1.43 -11.99 3.71
C LYS A 41 -0.03 -12.59 3.60
N ALA A 42 0.75 -12.19 2.60
CA ALA A 42 2.13 -12.63 2.44
C ALA A 42 3.01 -12.21 3.63
N ASP A 43 2.84 -10.99 4.13
CA ASP A 43 3.54 -10.50 5.31
C ASP A 43 3.21 -11.31 6.57
N LEU A 44 1.94 -11.68 6.77
CA LEU A 44 1.53 -12.54 7.87
C LEU A 44 2.16 -13.93 7.77
N MET A 45 2.08 -14.56 6.58
CA MET A 45 2.69 -15.87 6.32
C MET A 45 4.19 -15.85 6.57
N MET A 46 4.89 -14.79 6.14
CA MET A 46 6.32 -14.62 6.37
C MET A 46 6.64 -14.52 7.86
N ARG A 47 5.87 -13.75 8.63
CA ARG A 47 6.05 -13.64 10.09
C ARG A 47 5.89 -15.00 10.77
N GLN A 48 4.87 -15.76 10.41
CA GLN A 48 4.63 -17.11 10.94
C GLN A 48 5.77 -18.08 10.59
N ALA A 49 6.23 -18.05 9.33
CA ALA A 49 7.33 -18.90 8.90
C ALA A 49 8.63 -18.58 9.65
N VAL A 50 8.95 -17.29 9.82
CA VAL A 50 10.12 -16.84 10.60
C VAL A 50 9.96 -17.24 12.07
N ALA A 51 8.78 -17.06 12.67
CA ALA A 51 8.50 -17.48 14.04
C ALA A 51 8.80 -18.96 14.27
N ASN A 52 8.18 -19.82 13.45
CA ASN A 52 8.39 -21.27 13.52
C ASN A 52 9.87 -21.64 13.28
N ALA A 53 10.56 -20.98 12.35
CA ALA A 53 11.99 -21.21 12.13
C ALA A 53 12.82 -20.84 13.36
N ARG A 54 12.50 -19.73 14.02
CA ARG A 54 13.17 -19.26 15.24
C ARG A 54 12.95 -20.21 16.41
N GLU A 55 11.74 -20.76 16.57
CA GLU A 55 11.43 -21.81 17.56
C GLU A 55 12.24 -23.09 17.31
N ASN A 56 12.50 -23.41 16.04
CA ASN A 56 13.34 -24.55 15.64
C ASN A 56 14.86 -24.26 15.67
N GLY A 57 15.27 -23.13 16.24
CA GLY A 57 16.69 -22.79 16.44
C GLY A 57 17.39 -22.16 15.24
N VAL A 58 16.70 -21.88 14.13
CA VAL A 58 17.29 -21.18 12.98
C VAL A 58 17.73 -19.79 13.41
N THR A 59 18.99 -19.42 13.20
CA THR A 59 19.53 -18.13 13.66
C THR A 59 19.03 -16.95 12.83
N TRP A 60 19.05 -15.74 13.41
CA TRP A 60 18.75 -14.50 12.67
C TRP A 60 19.67 -14.25 11.48
N GLN A 61 20.90 -14.77 11.52
CA GLN A 61 21.82 -14.69 10.38
C GLN A 61 21.27 -15.52 9.21
N GLN A 62 20.92 -16.79 9.45
CA GLN A 62 20.38 -17.68 8.43
C GLN A 62 19.05 -17.16 7.85
N VAL A 63 18.19 -16.55 8.68
CA VAL A 63 16.98 -15.87 8.21
C VAL A 63 17.34 -14.72 7.27
N GLY A 64 18.30 -13.87 7.65
CA GLY A 64 18.77 -12.78 6.80
C GLY A 64 19.33 -13.28 5.47
N ASP A 65 20.17 -14.32 5.50
CA ASP A 65 20.80 -14.90 4.32
C ASP A 65 19.75 -15.42 3.32
N ILE A 66 18.71 -16.13 3.80
CA ILE A 66 17.61 -16.64 2.96
C ILE A 66 16.79 -15.49 2.37
N LEU A 67 16.53 -14.45 3.15
CA LEU A 67 15.71 -13.30 2.73
C LEU A 67 16.49 -12.26 1.92
N GLY A 68 17.80 -12.42 1.76
CA GLY A 68 18.66 -11.45 1.08
C GLY A 68 18.79 -10.12 1.84
N VAL A 69 18.71 -10.15 3.17
CA VAL A 69 18.83 -8.97 4.04
C VAL A 69 19.88 -9.19 5.13
N THR A 70 20.32 -8.11 5.78
CA THR A 70 21.23 -8.24 6.91
C THR A 70 20.54 -8.91 8.11
N ARG A 71 21.32 -9.57 8.96
CA ARG A 71 20.85 -10.13 10.24
C ARG A 71 20.08 -9.09 11.07
N GLN A 72 20.59 -7.86 11.15
CA GLN A 72 19.98 -6.77 11.91
C GLN A 72 18.63 -6.37 11.31
N ALA A 73 18.53 -6.33 9.98
CA ALA A 73 17.26 -6.05 9.29
C ALA A 73 16.23 -7.17 9.54
N ALA A 74 16.65 -8.44 9.46
CA ALA A 74 15.79 -9.58 9.78
C ALA A 74 15.30 -9.52 11.25
N HIS A 75 16.22 -9.32 12.20
CA HIS A 75 15.87 -9.18 13.61
C HIS A 75 14.89 -8.02 13.83
N SER A 76 15.21 -6.82 13.32
CA SER A 76 14.35 -5.65 13.49
C SER A 76 12.95 -5.83 12.91
N LYS A 77 12.83 -6.53 11.77
CA LYS A 77 11.53 -6.73 11.09
C LYS A 77 10.65 -7.79 11.77
N TYR A 78 11.25 -8.86 12.29
CA TYR A 78 10.51 -10.05 12.71
C TYR A 78 10.57 -10.35 14.21
N ALA A 79 11.51 -9.78 14.98
CA ALA A 79 11.65 -10.09 16.41
C ALA A 79 10.48 -9.58 17.27
N HIS A 80 9.73 -8.57 16.82
CA HIS A 80 8.54 -8.07 17.52
C HIS A 80 7.26 -8.87 17.23
N ALA A 81 7.34 -9.85 16.32
CA ALA A 81 6.22 -10.69 15.90
C ALA A 81 6.23 -12.08 16.57
N ILE A 82 7.20 -12.32 17.46
CA ILE A 82 7.39 -13.54 18.24
C ILE A 82 7.41 -13.23 19.73
#